data_AF-A0A7K5VBP5-F1
#
_entry.id   AF-A0A7K5VBP5-F1
#
_cell.length_a   1.000
_cell.length_b   1.000
_cell.length_c   1.000
_cell.angle_alpha   90.00
_cell.angle_beta   90.00
_cell.angle_gamma   90.00
#
_symmetry.space_group_name_H-M   'P 1'
#
loop_
_entity.id
_entity.type
_entity.pdbx_description
1 polymer ?
#
loop_
_entity_poly.entity_id
_entity_poly.type
_entity_poly.pdbx_seq_one_letter_code
_entity_poly.pdbx_strand_id
1 'polypeptide(L)'
;LQSALSHQPAQPRVLLVSFDGFRWDYIYRVSTPNFHYAIKNGVHVRQVKNVFITKTYPNHYTLVTGLYAESHGIVANEMYDPVLNETFSLNKMNTHNSKFWEEASPIWVTNQREGHKSGAAMWPGTDVKIHGVLPTHYMPYNESVPFEDRVAKLIDWFTSEEPINFGLLYWEQPDEMGHFLGPENPLMGAIISDIDRKLGYLISELKKAKLWDVINVIVTSDHGMSQSSSERLIELDQYVSRELYKVIDHSPAVAILPKEGKLDEVYEALANAHPNMTVYKKEQIPDRFHYKHNSKIQPILAVADKGWEIVHNKTDGFLFGNHGYDNTVPEMHPIFLAVGPAFRKNATKEFMDATDLYPLLCHLLGINPLPNNGSFNAVKDILAEEVP
;
A
#
# COMPACT_ATOMS: atom_id res chain seq x y z
N LEU A 1 -12.07 38.34 37.76
CA LEU A 1 -11.54 38.18 36.39
C LEU A 1 -11.35 36.69 36.14
N GLN A 2 -12.40 36.01 35.67
CA GLN A 2 -12.32 34.63 35.22
C GLN A 2 -11.56 34.64 33.89
N SER A 3 -10.36 34.05 33.87
CA SER A 3 -9.66 33.81 32.61
C SER A 3 -10.44 32.76 31.84
N ALA A 4 -11.04 33.17 30.72
CA ALA A 4 -11.49 32.26 29.69
C ALA A 4 -10.28 31.47 29.19
N LEU A 5 -10.09 30.28 29.75
CA LEU A 5 -9.27 29.24 29.12
C LEU A 5 -9.97 28.91 27.81
N SER A 6 -9.47 29.51 26.73
CA SER A 6 -9.77 29.09 25.37
C SER A 6 -9.56 27.57 25.31
N HIS A 7 -10.65 26.82 25.20
CA HIS A 7 -10.56 25.44 24.71
C HIS A 7 -10.05 25.55 23.28
N GLN A 8 -8.73 25.49 23.10
CA GLN A 8 -8.23 25.08 21.80
C GLN A 8 -8.82 23.70 21.54
N PRO A 9 -9.53 23.49 20.41
CA PRO A 9 -9.97 22.16 20.03
C PRO A 9 -8.75 21.24 20.11
N ALA A 10 -8.91 20.07 20.71
CA ALA A 10 -7.82 19.09 20.75
C ALA A 10 -7.34 18.87 19.32
N GLN A 11 -6.04 19.04 19.08
CA GLN A 11 -5.46 18.86 17.75
C GLN A 11 -5.87 17.48 17.21
N PRO A 12 -6.49 17.39 16.02
CA PRO A 12 -6.91 16.12 15.45
C PRO A 12 -5.72 15.18 15.30
N ARG A 13 -5.86 13.93 15.77
CA ARG A 13 -4.81 12.91 15.70
C ARG A 13 -5.26 11.73 14.85
N VAL A 14 -4.37 11.25 13.99
CA VAL A 14 -4.65 10.13 13.09
C VAL A 14 -3.53 9.09 13.21
N LEU A 15 -3.90 7.82 13.32
CA LEU A 15 -3.01 6.67 13.20
C LEU A 15 -3.46 5.85 12.00
N LEU A 16 -2.60 5.74 10.99
CA LEU A 16 -2.77 4.86 9.85
C LEU A 16 -1.98 3.57 10.05
N VAL A 17 -2.66 2.43 10.00
CA VAL A 17 -2.13 1.09 10.22
C VAL A 17 -2.28 0.28 8.94
N SER A 18 -1.19 -0.28 8.43
CA SER A 18 -1.20 -1.21 7.31
C SER A 18 -0.77 -2.61 7.77
N PHE A 19 -1.61 -3.59 7.46
CA PHE A 19 -1.24 -5.01 7.46
C PHE A 19 -1.06 -5.42 6.00
N ASP A 20 0.18 -5.67 5.57
CA ASP A 20 0.53 -5.95 4.17
C ASP A 20 -0.20 -7.18 3.64
N GLY A 21 -0.76 -7.10 2.42
CA GLY A 21 -1.43 -8.23 1.77
C GLY A 21 -2.71 -8.71 2.48
N PHE A 22 -3.28 -7.91 3.38
CA PHE A 22 -4.53 -8.24 4.08
C PHE A 22 -5.72 -8.04 3.13
N ARG A 23 -6.04 -9.10 2.40
CA ARG A 23 -7.18 -9.19 1.51
C ARG A 23 -8.51 -8.98 2.24
N TRP A 24 -9.44 -8.27 1.61
CA TRP A 24 -10.72 -7.86 2.17
C TRP A 24 -11.54 -8.99 2.83
N ASP A 25 -11.48 -10.23 2.31
CA ASP A 25 -12.29 -11.35 2.80
C ASP A 25 -11.69 -12.09 4.01
N TYR A 26 -10.42 -11.81 4.36
CA TYR A 26 -9.72 -12.55 5.42
C TYR A 26 -10.37 -12.40 6.79
N ILE A 27 -11.00 -11.26 7.08
CA ILE A 27 -11.77 -11.06 8.32
C ILE A 27 -12.91 -12.08 8.49
N TYR A 28 -13.40 -12.68 7.41
CA TYR A 28 -14.50 -13.63 7.44
C TYR A 28 -14.05 -15.10 7.39
N ARG A 29 -12.75 -15.37 7.21
CA ARG A 29 -12.22 -16.74 7.06
C ARG A 29 -12.05 -17.47 8.38
N VAL A 30 -11.82 -16.73 9.46
CA VAL A 30 -11.65 -17.23 10.82
C VAL A 30 -12.30 -16.25 11.80
N SER A 31 -12.37 -16.63 13.08
CA SER A 31 -12.81 -15.72 14.13
C SER A 31 -11.82 -14.56 14.27
N THR A 32 -12.27 -13.35 13.96
CA THR A 32 -11.47 -12.12 14.06
C THR A 32 -12.18 -11.09 14.97
N PRO A 33 -12.28 -11.35 16.28
CA PRO A 33 -13.07 -10.52 17.19
C PRO A 33 -12.62 -9.06 17.29
N ASN A 34 -11.34 -8.75 17.09
CA ASN A 34 -10.83 -7.38 17.16
C ASN A 34 -11.15 -6.59 15.89
N PHE A 35 -11.06 -7.23 14.71
CA PHE A 35 -11.56 -6.64 13.47
C PHE A 35 -13.08 -6.43 13.51
N HIS A 36 -13.85 -7.41 14.01
CA HIS A 36 -15.29 -7.26 14.18
C HIS A 36 -15.68 -6.21 15.22
N TYR A 37 -14.86 -6.04 16.26
CA TYR A 37 -14.99 -4.92 17.19
C TYR A 37 -14.79 -3.58 16.48
N ALA A 38 -13.78 -3.43 15.62
CA ALA A 38 -13.57 -2.22 14.84
C ALA A 38 -14.74 -1.93 13.87
N ILE A 39 -15.24 -2.95 13.16
CA ILE A 39 -16.43 -2.84 12.30
C ILE A 39 -17.64 -2.32 13.08
N LYS A 40 -17.92 -2.90 14.26
CA LYS A 40 -19.09 -2.52 15.08
C LYS A 40 -18.96 -1.10 15.66
N ASN A 41 -17.75 -0.63 15.92
CA ASN A 41 -17.51 0.65 16.60
C ASN A 41 -17.06 1.78 15.66
N GLY A 42 -17.02 1.54 14.36
CA GLY A 42 -16.58 2.52 13.37
C GLY A 42 -17.22 2.31 12.01
N VAL A 43 -16.42 2.53 10.97
CA VAL A 43 -16.80 2.37 9.56
C VAL A 43 -16.04 1.20 8.96
N HIS A 44 -16.74 0.41 8.17
CA HIS A 44 -16.17 -0.60 7.30
C HIS A 44 -16.46 -0.26 5.84
N VAL A 45 -15.43 -0.31 5.00
CA VAL A 45 -15.61 -0.19 3.55
C VAL A 45 -15.50 -1.57 2.93
N ARG A 46 -16.57 -2.03 2.28
CA ARG A 46 -16.68 -3.40 1.76
C ARG A 46 -15.73 -3.67 0.60
N GLN A 47 -15.55 -2.69 -0.27
CA GLN A 47 -14.68 -2.81 -1.43
C GLN A 47 -13.77 -1.60 -1.53
N VAL A 48 -12.47 -1.85 -1.41
CA VAL A 48 -11.43 -0.86 -1.69
C VAL A 48 -10.79 -1.21 -3.01
N LYS A 49 -10.81 -0.30 -3.98
CA LYS A 49 -10.08 -0.47 -5.22
C LYS A 49 -8.71 0.18 -5.09
N ASN A 50 -7.68 -0.65 -5.03
CA ASN A 50 -6.28 -0.23 -5.03
C ASN A 50 -5.80 0.13 -6.45
N VAL A 51 -4.60 0.69 -6.58
CA VAL A 51 -4.06 1.12 -7.89
C VAL A 51 -3.33 -0.03 -8.58
N PHE A 52 -3.21 0.08 -9.90
CA PHE A 52 -2.38 -0.83 -10.69
C PHE A 52 -0.94 -0.29 -10.76
N ILE A 53 0.10 -1.11 -10.62
CA ILE A 53 0.09 -2.54 -10.26
C ILE A 53 -0.22 -2.74 -8.77
N THR A 54 -0.86 -3.85 -8.41
CA THR A 54 -1.23 -4.13 -7.01
C THR A 54 -0.04 -4.68 -6.21
N LYS A 55 1.07 -3.93 -6.17
CA LYS A 55 2.30 -4.22 -5.43
C LYS A 55 2.47 -3.28 -4.24
N THR A 56 3.34 -3.69 -3.32
CA THR A 56 3.52 -3.08 -2.01
C THR A 56 3.86 -1.60 -2.05
N TYR A 57 5.00 -1.24 -2.65
CA TYR A 57 5.50 0.14 -2.63
C TYR A 57 4.59 1.11 -3.40
N PRO A 58 4.12 0.79 -4.63
CA PRO A 58 3.19 1.65 -5.33
C PRO A 58 1.92 1.96 -4.53
N ASN A 59 1.29 0.95 -3.93
CA ASN A 59 0.04 1.15 -3.21
C ASN A 59 0.24 1.83 -1.86
N HIS A 60 1.25 1.45 -1.07
CA HIS A 60 1.56 2.16 0.17
C HIS A 60 1.87 3.64 -0.06
N TYR A 61 2.51 3.99 -1.18
CA TYR A 61 2.79 5.38 -1.52
C TYR A 61 1.56 6.12 -2.08
N THR A 62 0.68 5.43 -2.81
CA THR A 62 -0.66 5.95 -3.17
C THR A 62 -1.45 6.33 -1.93
N LEU A 63 -1.51 5.48 -0.89
CA LEU A 63 -2.29 5.73 0.33
C LEU A 63 -1.89 7.03 1.04
N VAL A 64 -0.63 7.46 0.90
CA VAL A 64 -0.07 8.66 1.56
C VAL A 64 0.15 9.85 0.62
N THR A 65 -0.20 9.74 -0.66
CA THR A 65 -0.09 10.83 -1.66
C THR A 65 -1.40 11.10 -2.41
N GLY A 66 -2.32 10.13 -2.45
CA GLY A 66 -3.55 10.19 -3.23
C GLY A 66 -3.33 10.13 -4.73
N LEU A 67 -2.11 9.80 -5.17
CA LEU A 67 -1.72 9.78 -6.58
C LEU A 67 -1.68 8.36 -7.13
N TYR A 68 -1.90 8.21 -8.44
CA TYR A 68 -1.59 6.97 -9.13
C TYR A 68 -0.08 6.72 -9.23
N ALA A 69 0.28 5.46 -9.46
CA ALA A 69 1.66 5.02 -9.59
C ALA A 69 2.45 5.81 -10.64
N GLU A 70 1.84 6.07 -11.80
CA GLU A 70 2.47 6.87 -12.87
C GLU A 70 2.74 8.33 -12.47
N SER A 71 1.99 8.87 -11.51
CA SER A 71 2.11 10.26 -11.07
C SER A 71 3.09 10.43 -9.92
N HIS A 72 3.11 9.49 -8.95
CA HIS A 72 4.00 9.58 -7.80
C HIS A 72 5.38 8.92 -8.00
N GLY A 73 5.59 8.27 -9.14
CA GLY A 73 6.91 7.75 -9.55
C GLY A 73 7.28 6.37 -9.03
N ILE A 74 6.73 5.94 -7.90
CA ILE A 74 6.92 4.58 -7.41
C ILE A 74 6.02 3.60 -8.18
N VAL A 75 6.45 3.18 -9.37
CA VAL A 75 5.65 2.37 -10.30
C VAL A 75 5.72 0.86 -10.07
N ALA A 76 6.70 0.38 -9.31
CA ALA A 76 6.84 -1.04 -8.96
C ALA A 76 7.76 -1.22 -7.73
N ASN A 77 7.84 -2.46 -7.21
CA ASN A 77 8.81 -2.82 -6.18
C ASN A 77 10.23 -2.92 -6.77
N GLU A 78 10.35 -3.22 -8.06
CA GLU A 78 11.58 -3.24 -8.82
C GLU A 78 11.44 -2.31 -10.04
N MET A 79 12.30 -1.30 -10.18
CA MET A 79 12.22 -0.30 -11.24
C MET A 79 13.59 0.02 -11.82
N TYR A 80 13.61 0.44 -13.08
CA TYR A 80 14.75 1.05 -13.72
C TYR A 80 14.35 2.42 -14.26
N ASP A 81 15.08 3.46 -13.88
CA ASP A 81 14.89 4.79 -14.42
C ASP A 81 15.91 5.05 -15.55
N PRO A 82 15.47 5.16 -16.82
CA PRO A 82 16.38 5.41 -17.93
C PRO A 82 17.00 6.81 -17.92
N VAL A 83 16.40 7.77 -17.21
CA VAL A 83 16.91 9.15 -17.08
C VAL A 83 18.04 9.20 -16.06
N LEU A 84 17.85 8.55 -14.91
CA LEU A 84 18.89 8.45 -13.86
C LEU A 84 19.95 7.40 -14.21
N ASN A 85 19.61 6.43 -15.06
CA ASN A 85 20.37 5.21 -15.29
C ASN A 85 20.66 4.47 -13.97
N GLU A 86 19.66 4.41 -13.09
CA GLU A 86 19.73 3.78 -11.77
C GLU A 86 18.56 2.79 -11.59
N THR A 87 18.74 1.82 -10.70
CA THR A 87 17.73 0.80 -10.37
C THR A 87 17.24 0.96 -8.95
N PHE A 88 15.94 0.86 -8.76
CA PHE A 88 15.27 0.75 -7.47
C PHE A 88 14.83 -0.70 -7.26
N SER A 89 15.09 -1.24 -6.07
CA SER A 89 14.93 -2.66 -5.76
C SER A 89 14.62 -2.82 -4.28
N LEU A 90 13.40 -3.30 -4.02
CA LEU A 90 12.99 -3.74 -2.69
C LEU A 90 13.83 -4.93 -2.23
N ASN A 91 14.04 -5.91 -3.12
CA ASN A 91 14.78 -7.13 -2.80
C ASN A 91 16.24 -6.85 -2.40
N LYS A 92 16.87 -5.85 -3.02
CA LYS A 92 18.26 -5.45 -2.70
C LYS A 92 18.33 -4.34 -1.66
N MET A 93 17.20 -3.91 -1.09
CA MET A 93 17.10 -2.82 -0.11
C MET A 93 17.82 -1.53 -0.55
N ASN A 94 17.79 -1.21 -1.86
CA ASN A 94 18.40 0.00 -2.40
C ASN A 94 17.35 1.09 -2.68
N THR A 95 16.28 1.10 -1.89
CA THR A 95 15.12 1.98 -2.04
C THR A 95 15.34 3.39 -1.45
N HIS A 96 16.44 3.60 -0.73
CA HIS A 96 16.72 4.84 0.01
C HIS A 96 17.23 6.01 -0.84
N ASN A 97 17.42 5.82 -2.15
CA ASN A 97 17.78 6.94 -3.02
C ASN A 97 16.56 7.85 -3.23
N SER A 98 16.59 9.03 -2.62
CA SER A 98 15.47 9.97 -2.64
C SER A 98 15.06 10.39 -4.05
N LYS A 99 15.96 10.37 -5.05
CA LYS A 99 15.66 10.73 -6.45
C LYS A 99 14.45 9.97 -7.03
N PHE A 100 14.18 8.74 -6.58
CA PHE A 100 13.03 7.95 -7.03
C PHE A 100 11.67 8.44 -6.48
N TRP A 101 11.70 9.27 -5.44
CA TRP A 101 10.54 9.66 -4.64
C TRP A 101 10.17 11.15 -4.79
N GLU A 102 10.93 11.92 -5.57
CA GLU A 102 10.76 13.38 -5.67
C GLU A 102 9.58 13.81 -6.56
N GLU A 103 8.84 12.87 -7.16
CA GLU A 103 7.68 13.18 -8.01
C GLU A 103 6.41 13.46 -7.20
N ALA A 104 6.39 13.14 -5.90
CA ALA A 104 5.27 13.42 -5.01
C ALA A 104 5.72 13.81 -3.59
N SER A 105 4.87 14.60 -2.92
CA SER A 105 5.02 14.93 -1.50
C SER A 105 4.07 14.05 -0.69
N PRO A 106 4.56 13.08 0.10
CA PRO A 106 3.71 12.27 0.95
C PRO A 106 3.19 13.09 2.13
N ILE A 107 2.10 12.60 2.74
CA ILE A 107 1.34 13.37 3.71
C ILE A 107 2.15 13.79 4.95
N TRP A 108 3.15 13.00 5.39
CA TRP A 108 4.02 13.42 6.51
C TRP A 108 4.86 14.66 6.20
N VAL A 109 5.28 14.83 4.94
CA VAL A 109 5.97 16.04 4.47
C VAL A 109 5.01 17.23 4.49
N THR A 110 3.78 17.03 4.00
CA THR A 110 2.73 18.07 3.98
C THR A 110 2.35 18.50 5.40
N ASN A 111 2.09 17.54 6.29
CA ASN A 111 1.76 17.75 7.70
C ASN A 111 2.86 18.55 8.42
N GLN A 112 4.14 18.23 8.17
CA GLN A 112 5.26 18.96 8.77
C GLN A 112 5.48 20.36 8.20
N ARG A 113 5.15 20.58 6.92
CA ARG A 113 5.20 21.92 6.32
C ARG A 113 4.14 22.86 6.91
N GLU A 114 3.02 22.32 7.38
CA GLU A 114 2.00 23.07 8.13
C GLU A 114 2.31 23.19 9.64
N GLY A 115 3.51 22.77 10.07
CA GLY A 115 3.99 22.95 11.44
C GLY A 115 3.60 21.84 12.41
N HIS A 116 3.08 20.72 11.91
CA HIS A 116 2.73 19.56 12.72
C HIS A 116 3.83 18.49 12.73
N LYS A 117 3.61 17.37 13.43
CA LYS A 117 4.62 16.34 13.69
C LYS A 117 4.12 14.95 13.32
N SER A 118 4.98 14.19 12.64
CA SER A 118 4.65 12.83 12.17
C SER A 118 5.58 11.79 12.78
N GLY A 119 5.04 10.64 13.13
CA GLY A 119 5.77 9.45 13.59
C GLY A 119 5.54 8.26 12.67
N ALA A 120 6.59 7.55 12.27
CA ALA A 120 6.48 6.43 11.36
C ALA A 120 7.24 5.18 11.84
N ALA A 121 6.48 4.12 12.13
CA ALA A 121 7.01 2.79 12.37
C ALA A 121 7.02 2.00 11.05
N MET A 122 8.11 2.17 10.28
CA MET A 122 8.50 1.36 9.12
C MET A 122 7.57 1.40 7.90
N TRP A 123 6.81 2.47 7.70
CA TRP A 123 5.99 2.61 6.48
C TRP A 123 6.87 2.88 5.24
N PRO A 124 6.57 2.29 4.06
CA PRO A 124 7.36 2.51 2.85
C PRO A 124 7.62 3.99 2.53
N GLY A 125 8.89 4.35 2.36
CA GLY A 125 9.35 5.71 2.06
C GLY A 125 9.59 6.61 3.28
N THR A 126 9.23 6.18 4.49
CA THR A 126 9.38 7.02 5.71
C THR A 126 10.80 7.11 6.25
N ASP A 127 11.70 6.25 5.80
CA ASP A 127 13.14 6.31 6.06
C ASP A 127 13.93 6.93 4.89
N VAL A 128 13.24 7.64 3.99
CA VAL A 128 13.82 8.37 2.85
C VAL A 128 13.60 9.88 3.03
N LYS A 129 14.64 10.68 2.73
CA LYS A 129 14.58 12.15 2.77
C LYS A 129 13.87 12.72 1.54
N ILE A 130 12.56 12.54 1.45
CA ILE A 130 11.75 13.00 0.32
C ILE A 130 11.58 14.52 0.40
N HIS A 131 11.99 15.23 -0.65
CA HIS A 131 12.08 16.69 -0.65
C HIS A 131 12.91 17.25 0.52
N GLY A 132 13.93 16.49 0.94
CA GLY A 132 14.80 16.84 2.06
C GLY A 132 14.18 16.63 3.45
N VAL A 133 13.00 16.02 3.55
CA VAL A 133 12.25 15.87 4.81
C VAL A 133 12.07 14.39 5.17
N LEU A 134 12.36 14.05 6.43
CA LEU A 134 11.96 12.79 7.07
C LEU A 134 10.78 13.07 8.02
N PRO A 135 9.98 12.06 8.40
CA PRO A 135 9.08 12.18 9.55
C PRO A 135 9.85 12.64 10.81
N THR A 136 9.17 13.36 11.69
CA THR A 136 9.73 13.92 12.94
C THR A 136 10.34 12.82 13.79
N HIS A 137 9.65 11.69 13.86
CA HIS A 137 10.17 10.43 14.39
C HIS A 137 9.97 9.32 13.37
N TYR A 138 10.97 8.47 13.19
CA TYR A 138 10.84 7.32 12.31
C TYR A 138 11.72 6.16 12.77
N MET A 139 11.34 4.96 12.36
CA MET A 139 12.16 3.75 12.48
C MET A 139 12.65 3.35 11.08
N PRO A 140 13.98 3.19 10.87
CA PRO A 140 14.48 2.57 9.66
C PRO A 140 13.88 1.18 9.48
N TYR A 141 13.58 0.78 8.24
CA TYR A 141 13.01 -0.54 7.99
C TYR A 141 13.93 -1.66 8.52
N ASN A 142 13.35 -2.54 9.33
CA ASN A 142 13.99 -3.75 9.81
C ASN A 142 12.90 -4.76 10.20
N GLU A 143 12.65 -5.73 9.32
CA GLU A 143 11.62 -6.77 9.50
C GLU A 143 11.76 -7.57 10.80
N SER A 144 12.97 -7.65 11.36
CA SER A 144 13.22 -8.37 12.62
C SER A 144 12.67 -7.65 13.86
N VAL A 145 12.25 -6.39 13.74
CA VAL A 145 11.69 -5.63 14.87
C VAL A 145 10.26 -6.10 15.16
N PRO A 146 9.97 -6.59 16.38
CA PRO A 146 8.65 -7.07 16.78
C PRO A 146 7.55 -6.01 16.63
N PHE A 147 6.33 -6.44 16.36
CA PHE A 147 5.16 -5.56 16.26
C PHE A 147 4.96 -4.74 17.54
N GLU A 148 5.18 -5.38 18.69
CA GLU A 148 5.04 -4.78 20.02
C GLU A 148 5.99 -3.60 20.22
N ASP A 149 7.22 -3.69 19.73
CA ASP A 149 8.20 -2.61 19.81
C ASP A 149 7.82 -1.44 18.89
N ARG A 150 7.27 -1.74 17.70
CA ARG A 150 6.74 -0.72 16.78
C ARG A 150 5.57 0.04 17.41
N VAL A 151 4.64 -0.68 18.05
CA VAL A 151 3.52 -0.09 18.79
C VAL A 151 4.01 0.74 19.97
N ALA A 152 4.95 0.23 20.76
CA ALA A 152 5.52 0.96 21.89
C ALA A 152 6.11 2.31 21.47
N LYS A 153 6.89 2.35 20.38
CA LYS A 153 7.42 3.60 19.82
C LYS A 153 6.32 4.57 19.37
N LEU A 154 5.27 4.08 18.73
CA LEU A 154 4.14 4.94 18.35
C LEU A 154 3.44 5.54 19.56
N ILE A 155 3.20 4.75 20.60
CA ILE A 155 2.61 5.24 21.86
C ILE A 155 3.50 6.31 22.48
N ASP A 156 4.82 6.08 22.57
CA ASP A 156 5.78 7.07 23.07
C ASP A 156 5.67 8.39 22.30
N TRP A 157 5.61 8.34 20.96
CA TRP A 157 5.52 9.56 20.14
C TRP A 157 4.18 10.30 20.27
N PHE A 158 3.06 9.59 20.43
CA PHE A 158 1.74 10.22 20.64
C PHE A 158 1.56 10.81 22.04
N THR A 159 2.37 10.37 23.01
CA THR A 159 2.28 10.77 24.43
C THR A 159 3.46 11.61 24.90
N SER A 160 4.40 11.93 24.00
CA SER A 160 5.55 12.78 24.31
C SER A 160 5.13 14.21 24.69
N GLU A 161 6.06 14.98 25.26
CA GLU A 161 5.83 16.41 25.57
C GLU A 161 5.45 17.23 24.33
N GLU A 162 5.91 16.77 23.17
CA GLU A 162 5.80 17.41 21.87
C GLU A 162 5.17 16.41 20.88
N PRO A 163 3.90 16.03 21.09
CA PRO A 163 3.32 14.83 20.51
C PRO A 163 3.13 14.94 19.00
N ILE A 164 3.22 13.79 18.32
CA ILE A 164 2.80 13.68 16.93
C ILE A 164 1.27 13.81 16.83
N ASN A 165 0.79 14.39 15.73
CA ASN A 165 -0.62 14.33 15.34
C ASN A 165 -0.87 13.26 14.27
N PHE A 166 0.17 12.80 13.58
CA PHE A 166 0.04 11.76 12.55
C PHE A 166 1.01 10.59 12.78
N GLY A 167 0.47 9.39 12.92
CA GLY A 167 1.21 8.15 13.10
C GLY A 167 1.02 7.20 11.92
N LEU A 168 2.08 6.51 11.52
CA LEU A 168 2.08 5.44 10.51
C LEU A 168 2.63 4.16 11.13
N LEU A 169 1.92 3.04 10.98
CA LEU A 169 2.33 1.71 11.44
C LEU A 169 2.23 0.73 10.28
N TYR A 170 3.32 0.03 9.99
CA TYR A 170 3.36 -1.03 9.01
C TYR A 170 3.72 -2.37 9.66
N TRP A 171 3.09 -3.44 9.17
CA TRP A 171 3.39 -4.83 9.53
C TRP A 171 3.30 -5.73 8.28
N GLU A 172 4.30 -6.58 8.10
CA GLU A 172 4.58 -7.37 6.90
C GLU A 172 3.59 -8.51 6.65
N GLN A 173 2.79 -8.86 7.65
CA GLN A 173 1.88 -9.99 7.59
C GLN A 173 0.43 -9.51 7.40
N PRO A 174 -0.42 -10.27 6.67
CA PRO A 174 -0.23 -11.66 6.25
C PRO A 174 0.49 -11.89 4.90
N ASP A 175 0.99 -10.85 4.22
CA ASP A 175 1.60 -10.96 2.89
C ASP A 175 2.68 -12.04 2.77
N GLU A 176 3.70 -11.96 3.63
CA GLU A 176 4.84 -12.88 3.61
C GLU A 176 4.39 -14.35 3.69
N MET A 177 3.53 -14.70 4.65
CA MET A 177 3.00 -16.06 4.73
C MET A 177 2.01 -16.38 3.61
N GLY A 178 1.32 -15.39 3.06
CA GLY A 178 0.50 -15.51 1.86
C GLY A 178 1.32 -15.95 0.65
N HIS A 179 2.53 -15.42 0.47
CA HIS A 179 3.48 -15.86 -0.55
C HIS A 179 3.97 -17.30 -0.30
N PHE A 180 4.37 -17.62 0.94
CA PHE A 180 4.95 -18.93 1.26
C PHE A 180 3.94 -20.08 1.29
N LEU A 181 2.71 -19.84 1.74
CA LEU A 181 1.69 -20.88 1.89
C LEU A 181 0.67 -20.89 0.75
N GLY A 182 0.40 -19.72 0.16
CA GLY A 182 -0.76 -19.45 -0.67
C GLY A 182 -1.98 -19.03 0.17
N PRO A 183 -2.81 -18.07 -0.30
CA PRO A 183 -3.92 -17.52 0.47
C PRO A 183 -5.06 -18.52 0.74
N GLU A 184 -5.10 -19.64 0.01
CA GLU A 184 -6.11 -20.69 0.17
C GLU A 184 -5.66 -21.82 1.11
N ASN A 185 -4.40 -21.78 1.57
CA ASN A 185 -3.87 -22.80 2.46
C ASN A 185 -4.56 -22.74 3.84
N PRO A 186 -5.03 -23.87 4.41
CA PRO A 186 -5.65 -23.89 5.74
C PRO A 186 -4.78 -23.31 6.86
N LEU A 187 -3.44 -23.35 6.72
CA LEU A 187 -2.51 -22.77 7.69
C LEU A 187 -2.61 -21.23 7.75
N MET A 188 -3.14 -20.56 6.72
CA MET A 188 -3.41 -19.12 6.76
C MET A 188 -4.39 -18.73 7.87
N GLY A 189 -5.27 -19.64 8.33
CA GLY A 189 -6.19 -19.34 9.42
C GLY A 189 -5.49 -18.94 10.72
N ALA A 190 -4.34 -19.56 11.02
CA ALA A 190 -3.54 -19.21 12.20
C ALA A 190 -2.85 -17.85 12.04
N ILE A 191 -2.40 -17.53 10.83
CA ILE A 191 -1.78 -16.24 10.49
C ILE A 191 -2.81 -15.12 10.63
N ILE A 192 -3.98 -15.26 10.01
CA ILE A 192 -5.08 -14.26 10.10
C ILE A 192 -5.49 -14.06 11.57
N SER A 193 -5.59 -15.15 12.35
CA SER A 193 -5.89 -15.07 13.78
C SER A 193 -4.79 -14.33 14.56
N ASP A 194 -3.53 -14.41 14.14
CA ASP A 194 -2.43 -13.63 14.75
C ASP A 194 -2.57 -12.15 14.45
N ILE A 195 -2.90 -11.77 13.22
CA ILE A 195 -3.12 -10.36 12.85
C ILE A 195 -4.30 -9.77 13.63
N ASP A 196 -5.38 -10.52 13.84
CA ASP A 196 -6.46 -10.08 14.73
C ASP A 196 -5.96 -9.85 16.16
N ARG A 197 -5.12 -10.73 16.71
CA ARG A 197 -4.51 -10.52 18.04
C ARG A 197 -3.62 -9.29 18.07
N LYS A 198 -2.85 -9.02 17.01
CA LYS A 198 -2.01 -7.81 16.90
C LYS A 198 -2.85 -6.54 16.88
N LEU A 199 -3.95 -6.52 16.14
CA LEU A 199 -4.92 -5.42 16.21
C LEU A 199 -5.49 -5.27 17.63
N GLY A 200 -5.84 -6.37 18.29
CA GLY A 200 -6.30 -6.36 19.69
C GLY A 200 -5.25 -5.81 20.66
N TYR A 201 -3.98 -6.17 20.48
CA TYR A 201 -2.85 -5.63 21.23
C TYR A 201 -2.72 -4.12 21.03
N LEU A 202 -2.72 -3.63 19.78
CA LEU A 202 -2.70 -2.20 19.47
C LEU A 202 -3.86 -1.45 20.16
N ILE A 203 -5.08 -1.98 20.05
CA ILE A 203 -6.27 -1.39 20.70
C ILE A 203 -6.08 -1.33 22.22
N SER A 204 -5.54 -2.40 22.83
CA SER A 204 -5.22 -2.44 24.27
C SER A 204 -4.23 -1.36 24.68
N GLU A 205 -3.12 -1.22 23.95
CA GLU A 205 -2.07 -0.25 24.28
C GLU A 205 -2.56 1.20 24.08
N LEU A 206 -3.34 1.46 23.02
CA LEU A 206 -4.00 2.75 22.82
C LEU A 206 -4.97 3.09 23.96
N LYS A 207 -5.71 2.11 24.50
CA LYS A 207 -6.59 2.32 25.66
C LYS A 207 -5.81 2.60 26.93
N LYS A 208 -4.73 1.86 27.21
CA LYS A 208 -3.85 2.09 28.37
C LYS A 208 -3.23 3.49 28.32
N ALA A 209 -2.83 3.94 27.14
CA ALA A 209 -2.30 5.28 26.90
C ALA A 209 -3.37 6.39 26.84
N LYS A 210 -4.65 6.06 27.03
CA LYS A 210 -5.79 6.99 26.91
C LYS A 210 -5.89 7.69 25.55
N LEU A 211 -5.39 7.02 24.49
CA LEU A 211 -5.42 7.51 23.11
C LEU A 211 -6.65 7.02 22.34
N TRP A 212 -7.19 5.84 22.68
CA TRP A 212 -8.22 5.16 21.87
C TRP A 212 -9.47 6.00 21.55
N ASP A 213 -9.97 6.77 22.52
CA ASP A 213 -11.19 7.58 22.34
C ASP A 213 -10.91 8.98 21.77
N VAL A 214 -9.63 9.34 21.56
CA VAL A 214 -9.22 10.69 21.11
C VAL A 214 -8.47 10.70 19.78
N ILE A 215 -8.01 9.54 19.30
CA ILE A 215 -7.35 9.43 17.99
C ILE A 215 -8.27 8.75 16.96
N ASN A 216 -8.11 9.12 15.71
CA ASN A 216 -8.73 8.46 14.57
C ASN A 216 -7.80 7.35 14.06
N VAL A 217 -8.17 6.10 14.24
CA VAL A 217 -7.42 4.93 13.78
C VAL A 217 -8.01 4.43 12.46
N ILE A 218 -7.18 4.33 11.43
CA ILE A 218 -7.52 3.72 10.14
C ILE A 218 -6.68 2.45 10.01
N VAL A 219 -7.33 1.31 9.82
CA VAL A 219 -6.70 0.03 9.53
C VAL A 219 -6.96 -0.31 8.08
N THR A 220 -5.90 -0.47 7.29
CA THR A 220 -5.97 -0.72 5.86
C THR A 220 -4.96 -1.80 5.46
N SER A 221 -4.97 -2.12 4.18
CA SER A 221 -3.88 -2.79 3.50
C SER A 221 -3.62 -2.09 2.16
N ASP A 222 -2.58 -2.51 1.47
CA ASP A 222 -2.11 -2.03 0.19
C ASP A 222 -2.65 -2.87 -0.98
N HIS A 223 -2.71 -4.18 -0.81
CA HIS A 223 -3.31 -5.12 -1.75
C HIS A 223 -3.86 -6.37 -1.04
N GLY A 224 -4.48 -7.24 -1.83
CA GLY A 224 -4.80 -8.60 -1.42
C GLY A 224 -3.74 -9.60 -1.88
N MET A 225 -4.16 -10.84 -2.12
CA MET A 225 -3.28 -11.97 -2.47
C MET A 225 -4.08 -13.00 -3.28
N SER A 226 -3.48 -13.59 -4.32
CA SER A 226 -4.08 -14.66 -5.13
C SER A 226 -3.28 -15.95 -5.03
N GLN A 227 -3.97 -17.09 -5.16
CA GLN A 227 -3.34 -18.41 -5.18
C GLN A 227 -2.64 -18.65 -6.53
N SER A 228 -1.37 -19.02 -6.46
CA SER A 228 -0.54 -19.38 -7.62
C SER A 228 -0.43 -20.91 -7.73
N SER A 229 -0.02 -21.41 -8.90
CA SER A 229 0.23 -22.85 -9.12
C SER A 229 1.45 -23.07 -10.02
N SER A 230 2.26 -24.07 -9.66
CA SER A 230 3.40 -24.50 -10.48
C SER A 230 2.99 -25.14 -11.81
N GLU A 231 1.71 -25.45 -12.00
CA GLU A 231 1.12 -25.91 -13.25
C GLU A 231 0.68 -24.75 -14.16
N ARG A 232 0.64 -23.52 -13.62
CA ARG A 232 0.20 -22.30 -14.33
C ARG A 232 1.35 -21.32 -14.48
N LEU A 233 2.41 -21.77 -15.15
CA LEU A 233 3.61 -20.99 -15.43
C LEU A 233 3.72 -20.68 -16.93
N ILE A 234 3.99 -19.43 -17.26
CA ILE A 234 4.26 -18.94 -18.62
C ILE A 234 5.76 -18.68 -18.70
N GLU A 235 6.47 -19.49 -19.50
CA GLU A 235 7.93 -19.47 -19.60
C GLU A 235 8.36 -18.59 -20.80
N LEU A 236 8.87 -17.39 -20.54
CA LEU A 236 9.28 -16.44 -21.59
C LEU A 236 10.33 -17.03 -22.56
N ASP A 237 11.20 -17.91 -22.06
CA ASP A 237 12.25 -18.58 -22.85
C ASP A 237 11.71 -19.44 -24.00
N GLN A 238 10.45 -19.85 -23.93
CA GLN A 238 9.81 -20.61 -25.00
C GLN A 238 9.42 -19.74 -26.20
N TYR A 239 9.37 -18.41 -26.02
CA TYR A 239 8.83 -17.48 -27.01
C TYR A 239 9.86 -16.48 -27.51
N VAL A 240 10.78 -16.02 -26.65
CA VAL A 240 11.75 -14.97 -26.98
C VAL A 240 13.07 -15.23 -26.29
N SER A 241 14.18 -14.99 -26.99
CA SER A 241 15.52 -15.14 -26.39
C SER A 241 15.74 -14.10 -25.29
N ARG A 242 16.19 -14.55 -24.10
CA ARG A 242 16.58 -13.66 -22.98
C ARG A 242 17.64 -12.63 -23.37
N GLU A 243 18.42 -12.90 -24.41
CA GLU A 243 19.43 -11.96 -24.90
C GLU A 243 18.83 -10.72 -25.57
N LEU A 244 17.53 -10.64 -25.79
CA LEU A 244 16.89 -9.51 -26.45
C LEU A 244 16.32 -8.47 -25.50
N TYR A 245 16.22 -8.79 -24.20
CA TYR A 245 15.57 -7.92 -23.22
C TYR A 245 16.11 -8.12 -21.80
N LYS A 246 15.63 -7.29 -20.88
CA LYS A 246 15.78 -7.45 -19.44
C LYS A 246 14.40 -7.44 -18.80
N VAL A 247 14.18 -8.34 -17.84
CA VAL A 247 13.07 -8.22 -16.89
C VAL A 247 13.48 -7.23 -15.81
N ILE A 248 12.65 -6.21 -15.60
CA ILE A 248 12.86 -5.16 -14.59
C ILE A 248 12.00 -5.43 -13.37
N ASP A 249 10.69 -5.63 -13.55
CA ASP A 249 9.78 -6.06 -12.49
C ASP A 249 9.22 -7.45 -12.81
N HIS A 250 8.92 -8.21 -11.77
CA HIS A 250 8.60 -9.62 -11.85
C HIS A 250 7.08 -9.89 -11.82
N SER A 251 6.74 -11.15 -12.02
CA SER A 251 5.38 -11.67 -12.05
C SER A 251 4.49 -11.14 -10.91
N PRO A 252 3.18 -10.94 -11.14
CA PRO A 252 2.39 -11.28 -12.33
C PRO A 252 2.24 -10.14 -13.37
N ALA A 253 2.84 -8.97 -13.11
CA ALA A 253 2.92 -7.86 -14.05
C ALA A 253 4.40 -7.61 -14.37
N VAL A 254 4.91 -8.28 -15.39
CA VAL A 254 6.33 -8.24 -15.76
C VAL A 254 6.64 -7.01 -16.60
N ALA A 255 7.52 -6.16 -16.10
CA ALA A 255 8.03 -5.00 -16.81
C ALA A 255 9.26 -5.39 -17.63
N ILE A 256 9.17 -5.28 -18.96
CA ILE A 256 10.18 -5.77 -19.91
C ILE A 256 10.86 -4.57 -20.59
N LEU A 257 12.18 -4.52 -20.49
CA LEU A 257 13.04 -3.55 -21.18
C LEU A 257 13.80 -4.24 -22.33
N PRO A 258 13.35 -4.07 -23.59
CA PRO A 258 14.09 -4.58 -24.75
C PRO A 258 15.46 -3.91 -24.90
N LYS A 259 16.42 -4.63 -25.48
CA LYS A 259 17.68 -4.03 -25.97
C LYS A 259 17.38 -3.03 -27.08
N GLU A 260 18.32 -2.13 -27.35
CA GLU A 260 18.18 -1.12 -28.40
C GLU A 260 17.83 -1.76 -29.76
N GLY A 261 16.80 -1.24 -30.42
CA GLY A 261 16.29 -1.78 -31.69
C GLY A 261 15.53 -3.11 -31.60
N LYS A 262 15.29 -3.65 -30.40
CA LYS A 262 14.61 -4.94 -30.19
C LYS A 262 13.16 -4.86 -29.72
N LEU A 263 12.58 -3.65 -29.63
CA LEU A 263 11.21 -3.45 -29.13
C LEU A 263 10.17 -4.28 -29.89
N ASP A 264 10.12 -4.15 -31.22
CA ASP A 264 9.11 -4.84 -32.03
C ASP A 264 9.34 -6.35 -32.04
N GLU A 265 10.59 -6.81 -32.14
CA GLU A 265 10.93 -8.24 -32.11
C GLU A 265 10.48 -8.91 -30.80
N VAL A 266 10.73 -8.27 -29.65
CA VAL A 266 10.30 -8.80 -28.35
C VAL A 266 8.79 -8.73 -28.19
N TYR A 267 8.16 -7.63 -28.61
CA TYR A 267 6.70 -7.47 -28.50
C TYR A 267 5.95 -8.47 -29.37
N GLU A 268 6.31 -8.61 -30.65
CA GLU A 268 5.64 -9.52 -31.59
C GLU A 268 5.76 -10.98 -31.16
N ALA A 269 6.91 -11.37 -30.59
CA ALA A 269 7.11 -12.70 -30.04
C ALA A 269 6.18 -13.01 -28.84
N LEU A 270 5.80 -11.99 -28.06
CA LEU A 270 5.04 -12.15 -26.82
C LEU A 270 3.54 -11.84 -26.94
N ALA A 271 3.13 -10.96 -27.85
CA ALA A 271 1.79 -10.37 -27.90
C ALA A 271 0.63 -11.39 -27.91
N ASN A 272 0.84 -12.56 -28.51
CA ASN A 272 -0.13 -13.66 -28.54
C ASN A 272 0.50 -15.00 -28.17
N ALA A 273 1.60 -14.97 -27.40
CA ALA A 273 2.37 -16.15 -27.03
C ALA A 273 1.58 -17.15 -26.17
N HIS A 274 0.71 -16.65 -25.29
CA HIS A 274 -0.02 -17.47 -24.34
C HIS A 274 -1.42 -16.89 -24.05
N PRO A 275 -2.48 -17.71 -23.99
CA PRO A 275 -3.86 -17.22 -23.82
C PRO A 275 -4.14 -16.58 -22.46
N ASN A 276 -3.30 -16.83 -21.44
CA ASN A 276 -3.43 -16.29 -20.09
C ASN A 276 -2.40 -15.18 -19.79
N MET A 277 -1.86 -14.54 -20.82
CA MET A 277 -0.96 -13.40 -20.71
C MET A 277 -1.37 -12.35 -21.72
N THR A 278 -1.60 -11.13 -21.26
CA THR A 278 -1.84 -9.97 -22.11
C THR A 278 -0.59 -9.08 -22.12
N VAL A 279 -0.10 -8.75 -23.30
CA VAL A 279 1.13 -7.96 -23.47
C VAL A 279 0.80 -6.63 -24.14
N TYR A 280 1.25 -5.55 -23.53
CA TYR A 280 1.05 -4.19 -23.99
C TYR A 280 2.39 -3.56 -24.34
N LYS A 281 2.46 -2.86 -25.48
CA LYS A 281 3.41 -1.75 -25.57
C LYS A 281 2.94 -0.65 -24.62
N LYS A 282 3.87 0.14 -24.08
CA LYS A 282 3.58 1.18 -23.10
C LYS A 282 2.42 2.09 -23.52
N GLU A 283 2.42 2.56 -24.76
CA GLU A 283 1.38 3.43 -25.32
C GLU A 283 -0.01 2.76 -25.42
N GLN A 284 -0.04 1.43 -25.44
CA GLN A 284 -1.26 0.61 -25.54
C GLN A 284 -1.80 0.17 -24.17
N ILE A 285 -1.09 0.45 -23.07
CA ILE A 285 -1.57 0.11 -21.73
C ILE A 285 -2.95 0.77 -21.51
N PRO A 286 -3.97 0.05 -21.00
CA PRO A 286 -5.31 0.60 -20.83
C PRO A 286 -5.31 1.83 -19.91
N ASP A 287 -5.99 2.91 -20.31
CA ASP A 287 -6.01 4.16 -19.53
C ASP A 287 -6.56 3.99 -18.11
N ARG A 288 -7.47 3.02 -17.90
CA ARG A 288 -8.01 2.69 -16.57
C ARG A 288 -6.95 2.23 -15.55
N PHE A 289 -5.78 1.79 -16.01
CA PHE A 289 -4.68 1.42 -15.11
C PHE A 289 -3.96 2.63 -14.55
N HIS A 290 -4.03 3.79 -15.19
CA HIS A 290 -3.22 4.95 -14.84
C HIS A 290 -1.73 4.55 -14.67
N TYR A 291 -1.24 3.79 -15.67
CA TYR A 291 0.07 3.15 -15.68
C TYR A 291 0.74 3.28 -17.05
N LYS A 292 0.88 4.50 -17.55
CA LYS A 292 1.45 4.80 -18.87
C LYS A 292 2.42 5.97 -18.85
N HIS A 293 2.14 6.99 -18.03
CA HIS A 293 2.74 8.31 -18.12
C HIS A 293 3.90 8.53 -17.11
N ASN A 294 4.88 7.62 -17.08
CA ASN A 294 6.10 7.81 -16.29
C ASN A 294 7.33 7.18 -16.98
N SER A 295 8.52 7.79 -16.90
CA SER A 295 9.75 7.25 -17.50
C SER A 295 10.15 5.87 -16.97
N LYS A 296 9.80 5.56 -15.71
CA LYS A 296 10.11 4.30 -15.02
C LYS A 296 9.23 3.13 -15.46
N ILE A 297 8.15 3.39 -16.20
CA ILE A 297 7.33 2.35 -16.82
C ILE A 297 8.02 1.88 -18.10
N GLN A 298 8.30 0.58 -18.19
CA GLN A 298 9.11 0.00 -19.26
C GLN A 298 8.35 -0.07 -20.60
N PRO A 299 9.06 -0.21 -21.74
CA PRO A 299 8.42 -0.21 -23.07
C PRO A 299 7.41 -1.32 -23.30
N ILE A 300 7.56 -2.47 -22.63
CA ILE A 300 6.63 -3.60 -22.70
C ILE A 300 6.19 -3.98 -21.29
N LEU A 301 4.88 -4.19 -21.13
CA LEU A 301 4.27 -4.74 -19.92
C LEU A 301 3.55 -6.04 -20.28
N ALA A 302 3.92 -7.15 -19.64
CA ALA A 302 3.22 -8.43 -19.76
C ALA A 302 2.48 -8.72 -18.46
N VAL A 303 1.16 -8.89 -18.53
CA VAL A 303 0.28 -9.13 -17.38
C VAL A 303 -0.33 -10.52 -17.49
N ALA A 304 -0.10 -11.36 -16.49
CA ALA A 304 -0.74 -12.66 -16.38
C ALA A 304 -2.18 -12.54 -15.87
N ASP A 305 -3.03 -13.45 -16.32
CA ASP A 305 -4.34 -13.65 -15.72
C ASP A 305 -4.20 -14.20 -14.30
N LYS A 306 -5.21 -13.96 -13.46
CA LYS A 306 -5.21 -14.38 -12.05
C LYS A 306 -4.77 -15.85 -11.88
N GLY A 307 -3.76 -16.06 -11.04
CA GLY A 307 -3.25 -17.38 -10.67
C GLY A 307 -2.27 -17.98 -11.67
N TRP A 308 -1.95 -17.27 -12.75
CA TRP A 308 -0.82 -17.57 -13.63
C TRP A 308 0.39 -16.71 -13.24
N GLU A 309 1.58 -17.27 -13.42
CA GLU A 309 2.84 -16.56 -13.20
C GLU A 309 3.65 -16.50 -14.50
N ILE A 310 4.33 -15.38 -14.73
CA ILE A 310 5.26 -15.21 -15.84
C ILE A 310 6.67 -15.34 -15.29
N VAL A 311 7.35 -16.41 -15.70
CA VAL A 311 8.73 -16.71 -15.32
C VAL A 311 9.59 -16.71 -16.57
N HIS A 312 10.91 -16.65 -16.42
CA HIS A 312 11.73 -16.91 -17.59
C HIS A 312 11.66 -18.39 -17.98
N ASN A 313 11.81 -19.29 -17.00
CA ASN A 313 11.56 -20.72 -17.16
C ASN A 313 11.25 -21.40 -15.80
N LYS A 314 10.92 -22.69 -15.84
CA LYS A 314 10.58 -23.51 -14.65
C LYS A 314 11.66 -23.66 -13.59
N THR A 315 12.88 -23.18 -13.82
CA THR A 315 13.95 -23.18 -12.80
C THR A 315 13.91 -21.94 -11.92
N ASP A 316 13.14 -20.91 -12.30
CA ASP A 316 12.90 -19.75 -11.45
C ASP A 316 12.11 -20.18 -10.18
N GLY A 317 12.36 -19.48 -9.07
CA GLY A 317 11.67 -19.74 -7.81
C GLY A 317 10.15 -19.57 -7.95
N PHE A 318 9.39 -20.37 -7.19
CA PHE A 318 7.93 -20.35 -7.21
C PHE A 318 7.36 -19.99 -5.84
N LEU A 319 6.42 -19.04 -5.82
CA LEU A 319 5.65 -18.66 -4.64
C LEU A 319 4.23 -19.22 -4.77
N PHE A 320 3.66 -19.68 -3.65
CA PHE A 320 2.31 -20.28 -3.62
C PHE A 320 1.21 -19.22 -3.60
N GLY A 321 1.52 -17.99 -3.20
CA GLY A 321 0.68 -16.82 -3.43
C GLY A 321 1.45 -15.75 -4.17
N ASN A 322 0.73 -14.92 -4.92
CA ASN A 322 1.28 -13.69 -5.48
C ASN A 322 0.22 -12.61 -5.61
N HIS A 323 0.68 -11.38 -5.83
CA HIS A 323 -0.10 -10.18 -6.03
C HIS A 323 0.60 -9.29 -7.07
N GLY A 324 -0.13 -8.34 -7.64
CA GLY A 324 0.33 -7.48 -8.75
C GLY A 324 -0.53 -7.61 -10.01
N TYR A 325 -1.57 -8.45 -9.95
CA TYR A 325 -2.53 -8.66 -11.02
C TYR A 325 -3.36 -7.40 -11.28
N ASP A 326 -4.28 -7.48 -12.24
CA ASP A 326 -5.25 -6.43 -12.52
C ASP A 326 -6.02 -6.02 -11.25
N ASN A 327 -6.07 -4.71 -10.95
CA ASN A 327 -6.72 -4.17 -9.76
C ASN A 327 -8.26 -4.29 -9.77
N THR A 328 -8.84 -4.85 -10.83
CA THR A 328 -10.26 -5.25 -10.87
C THR A 328 -10.52 -6.63 -10.29
N VAL A 329 -9.47 -7.44 -10.11
CA VAL A 329 -9.56 -8.77 -9.51
C VAL A 329 -9.91 -8.64 -8.03
N PRO A 330 -11.03 -9.23 -7.54
CA PRO A 330 -11.44 -9.12 -6.15
C PRO A 330 -10.39 -9.62 -5.16
N GLU A 331 -9.57 -10.60 -5.56
CA GLU A 331 -8.49 -11.09 -4.73
C GLU A 331 -7.38 -10.07 -4.45
N MET A 332 -7.30 -8.99 -5.23
CA MET A 332 -6.33 -7.92 -5.04
C MET A 332 -6.84 -6.78 -4.13
N HIS A 333 -8.11 -6.80 -3.72
CA HIS A 333 -8.70 -5.70 -2.96
C HIS A 333 -8.30 -5.79 -1.47
N PRO A 334 -7.75 -4.71 -0.88
CA PRO A 334 -7.38 -4.67 0.53
C PRO A 334 -8.59 -4.43 1.45
N ILE A 335 -8.40 -4.69 2.74
CA ILE A 335 -9.33 -4.29 3.80
C ILE A 335 -9.27 -2.77 4.05
N PHE A 336 -10.39 -2.18 4.53
CA PHE A 336 -10.40 -0.85 5.14
C PHE A 336 -11.41 -0.74 6.28
N LEU A 337 -10.92 -0.27 7.43
CA LEU A 337 -11.69 0.02 8.64
C LEU A 337 -11.24 1.34 9.23
N ALA A 338 -12.18 2.10 9.79
CA ALA A 338 -11.88 3.37 10.45
C ALA A 338 -12.66 3.49 11.76
N VAL A 339 -11.97 3.81 12.86
CA VAL A 339 -12.55 3.96 14.20
C VAL A 339 -11.99 5.20 14.85
N GLY A 340 -12.84 6.03 15.44
CA GLY A 340 -12.40 7.24 16.13
C GLY A 340 -13.50 8.29 16.24
N PRO A 341 -13.21 9.42 16.90
CA PRO A 341 -14.19 10.47 17.14
C PRO A 341 -14.74 11.11 15.85
N ALA A 342 -13.98 11.13 14.76
CA ALA A 342 -14.43 11.73 13.49
C ALA A 342 -15.33 10.81 12.65
N PHE A 343 -15.34 9.51 12.94
CA PHE A 343 -16.00 8.51 12.10
C PHE A 343 -17.40 8.15 12.60
N ARG A 344 -18.30 7.84 11.67
CA ARG A 344 -19.59 7.22 12.00
C ARG A 344 -19.36 5.88 12.69
N LYS A 345 -20.29 5.49 13.56
CA LYS A 345 -20.25 4.21 14.27
C LYS A 345 -21.21 3.22 13.62
N ASN A 346 -20.79 1.96 13.55
CA ASN A 346 -21.59 0.87 12.97
C ASN A 346 -22.10 1.21 11.56
N ALA A 347 -21.24 1.83 10.76
CA ALA A 347 -21.56 2.26 9.41
C ALA A 347 -20.81 1.40 8.38
N THR A 348 -21.44 1.19 7.23
CA THR A 348 -20.84 0.48 6.11
C THR A 348 -20.91 1.36 4.87
N LYS A 349 -19.78 1.44 4.17
CA LYS A 349 -19.68 2.04 2.85
C LYS A 349 -19.39 0.93 1.85
N GLU A 350 -20.04 0.98 0.69
CA GLU A 350 -19.92 -0.11 -0.28
C GLU A 350 -18.57 -0.06 -1.01
N PHE A 351 -18.11 1.13 -1.41
CA PHE A 351 -16.95 1.27 -2.29
C PHE A 351 -16.12 2.51 -1.96
N MET A 352 -14.79 2.41 -2.07
CA MET A 352 -13.85 3.54 -2.14
C MET A 352 -12.68 3.23 -3.08
N ASP A 353 -12.07 4.25 -3.67
CA ASP A 353 -10.76 4.12 -4.31
C ASP A 353 -9.65 4.38 -3.27
N ALA A 354 -8.51 3.69 -3.38
CA ALA A 354 -7.39 3.87 -2.46
C ALA A 354 -6.81 5.30 -2.49
N THR A 355 -6.94 5.99 -3.63
CA THR A 355 -6.54 7.40 -3.79
C THR A 355 -7.38 8.34 -2.91
N ASP A 356 -8.61 7.96 -2.55
CA ASP A 356 -9.51 8.76 -1.70
C ASP A 356 -9.02 8.86 -0.24
N LEU A 357 -8.10 7.99 0.18
CA LEU A 357 -7.57 8.00 1.55
C LEU A 357 -6.76 9.26 1.84
N TYR A 358 -5.90 9.72 0.93
CA TYR A 358 -5.09 10.91 1.15
C TYR A 358 -5.91 12.17 1.46
N PRO A 359 -6.92 12.57 0.65
CA PRO A 359 -7.72 13.74 0.99
C PRO A 359 -8.56 13.55 2.27
N LEU A 360 -8.95 12.32 2.61
CA LEU A 360 -9.55 12.01 3.92
C LEU A 360 -8.55 12.26 5.06
N LEU A 361 -7.32 11.77 4.95
CA LEU A 361 -6.28 12.01 5.96
C LEU A 361 -5.98 13.50 6.12
N CYS A 362 -5.89 14.25 5.01
CA CYS A 362 -5.70 15.69 5.05
C CYS A 362 -6.83 16.39 5.81
N HIS A 363 -8.09 16.03 5.52
CA HIS A 363 -9.25 16.56 6.24
C HIS A 363 -9.19 16.22 7.74
N LEU A 364 -8.89 14.97 8.08
CA LEU A 364 -8.78 14.53 9.48
C LEU A 364 -7.64 15.20 10.24
N LEU A 365 -6.58 15.62 9.56
CA LEU A 365 -5.45 16.34 10.16
C LEU A 365 -5.63 17.86 10.14
N GLY A 366 -6.66 18.38 9.49
CA GLY A 366 -6.90 19.81 9.33
C GLY A 366 -5.90 20.52 8.41
N ILE A 367 -5.30 19.80 7.47
CA ILE A 367 -4.30 20.33 6.53
C ILE A 367 -4.85 20.39 5.11
N ASN A 368 -4.29 21.28 4.28
CA ASN A 368 -4.72 21.37 2.89
C ASN A 368 -4.13 20.22 2.05
N PRO A 369 -4.96 19.47 1.31
CA PRO A 369 -4.44 18.44 0.42
C PRO A 369 -3.69 19.09 -0.76
N LEU A 370 -2.55 18.51 -1.14
CA LEU A 370 -1.91 18.81 -2.41
C LEU A 370 -2.75 18.23 -3.57
N PRO A 371 -2.55 18.70 -4.83
CA PRO A 371 -3.20 18.11 -5.99
C PRO A 371 -2.99 16.59 -6.03
N ASN A 372 -4.08 15.84 -6.09
CA ASN A 372 -4.09 14.38 -6.05
C ASN A 372 -5.22 13.82 -6.92
N ASN A 373 -5.26 12.50 -7.09
CA ASN A 373 -6.26 11.80 -7.90
C ASN A 373 -7.47 11.30 -7.08
N GLY A 374 -7.48 11.49 -5.75
CA GLY A 374 -8.59 11.10 -4.88
C GLY A 374 -9.70 12.15 -4.81
N SER A 375 -10.85 11.73 -4.28
CA SER A 375 -12.03 12.56 -4.10
C SER A 375 -12.51 12.54 -2.64
N PHE A 376 -12.30 13.64 -1.91
CA PHE A 376 -12.87 13.77 -0.55
C PHE A 376 -14.39 13.58 -0.53
N ASN A 377 -15.08 14.07 -1.56
CA ASN A 377 -16.53 13.90 -1.69
C ASN A 377 -16.96 12.44 -1.77
N ALA A 378 -16.10 11.57 -2.29
CA ALA A 378 -16.38 10.14 -2.37
C ALA A 378 -16.32 9.45 -1.01
N VAL A 379 -15.65 10.03 0.00
CA VAL A 379 -15.45 9.41 1.32
C VAL A 379 -16.00 10.21 2.49
N LYS A 380 -16.42 11.47 2.33
CA LYS A 380 -16.95 12.29 3.43
C LYS A 380 -18.18 11.68 4.12
N ASP A 381 -18.91 10.79 3.47
CA ASP A 381 -20.07 10.08 4.01
C ASP A 381 -19.71 9.07 5.13
N ILE A 382 -18.42 8.78 5.34
CA ILE A 382 -17.95 7.97 6.48
C ILE A 382 -17.78 8.79 7.76
N LEU A 383 -17.76 10.11 7.66
CA LEU A 383 -17.55 11.02 8.79
C LEU A 383 -18.86 11.30 9.53
N ALA A 384 -18.77 11.49 10.84
CA ALA A 384 -19.88 11.99 11.64
C ALA A 384 -20.21 13.43 11.22
N GLU A 385 -21.47 13.85 11.32
CA GLU A 385 -21.93 15.19 10.87
C GLU A 385 -21.28 16.37 11.62
N GLU A 386 -20.52 16.09 12.69
CA GLU A 386 -19.82 17.07 13.54
C GLU A 386 -18.30 17.03 13.36
N VAL A 387 -17.79 17.08 12.13
CA VAL A 387 -16.37 17.43 11.89
C VAL A 387 -16.33 18.89 11.43
N PRO A 388 -15.83 19.83 12.27
CA PRO A 388 -15.72 21.25 11.95
C PRO A 388 -14.93 21.55 10.67
#